data_AF-A0A9X3G3L7-F1
#
_entry.id   AF-A0A9X3G3L7-F1
#
_cell.length_a   1.000
_cell.length_b   1.000
_cell.length_c   1.000
_cell.angle_alpha   90.00
_cell.angle_beta   90.00
_cell.angle_gamma   90.00
#
_symmetry.space_group_name_H-M   'P 1'
#
loop_
_entity.id
_entity.type
_entity.pdbx_description
1 polymer ?
#
loop_
_entity_poly.entity_id
_entity_poly.type
_entity_poly.pdbx_seq_one_letter_code
_entity_poly.pdbx_strand_id
1 'polypeptide(L)'
;MCRFEYFRVVEVQKRGALHLHVLVWSSDPLSRDQVQRIALAAGFGCQVGLTLLSPQQHARYAAKYATKATDQRGDVPWAVDVVNTRTGEVSRGSAPARYRTWSSSRQWGLTVRDVRAANRAAMENTRLTRAAGAASTDQLAPSAAAFGSALSAGEASRGDVPAAVESAWG
;
A
#
# COMPACT_ATOMS: atom_id res chain seq x y z
N MET A 1 -25.70 6.39 -15.77
CA MET A 1 -24.67 5.98 -14.78
C MET A 1 -23.53 6.97 -14.86
N CYS A 2 -23.02 7.47 -13.73
CA CYS A 2 -21.83 8.32 -13.73
C CYS A 2 -20.61 7.51 -14.20
N ARG A 3 -19.81 8.06 -15.10
CA ARG A 3 -18.62 7.40 -15.65
C ARG A 3 -17.48 7.57 -14.64
N PHE A 4 -16.91 6.45 -14.21
CA PHE A 4 -15.79 6.45 -13.27
C PHE A 4 -14.64 5.61 -13.81
N GLU A 5 -13.43 5.98 -13.40
CA GLU A 5 -12.22 5.20 -13.61
C GLU A 5 -11.89 4.48 -12.30
N TYR A 6 -11.20 3.34 -12.39
CA TYR A 6 -10.84 2.55 -11.22
C TYR A 6 -9.41 2.02 -11.24
N PHE A 7 -8.89 1.76 -10.05
CA PHE A 7 -7.75 0.91 -9.79
C PHE A 7 -8.11 -0.08 -8.69
N ARG A 8 -8.07 -1.38 -9.02
CA ARG A 8 -8.35 -2.45 -8.06
C ARG A 8 -7.12 -3.27 -7.75
N VAL A 9 -7.04 -3.72 -6.51
CA VAL A 9 -6.01 -4.63 -6.01
C VAL A 9 -6.66 -5.75 -5.23
N VAL A 10 -6.13 -6.96 -5.38
CA VAL A 10 -6.52 -8.14 -4.61
C VAL A 10 -5.52 -8.34 -3.47
N GLU A 11 -5.98 -8.26 -2.25
CA GLU A 11 -5.23 -8.61 -1.04
C GLU A 11 -5.67 -10.00 -0.56
N VAL A 12 -4.70 -10.84 -0.23
CA VAL A 12 -4.98 -12.12 0.40
C VAL A 12 -5.14 -11.90 1.90
N GLN A 13 -6.28 -12.30 2.44
CA GLN A 13 -6.55 -12.33 3.87
C GLN A 13 -6.36 -13.74 4.45
N LYS A 14 -6.46 -13.83 5.78
CA LYS A 14 -6.42 -15.11 6.50
C LYS A 14 -7.44 -16.09 5.91
N ARG A 15 -7.09 -17.38 5.93
CA ARG A 15 -7.94 -18.48 5.42
C ARG A 15 -8.23 -18.41 3.92
N GLY A 16 -7.41 -17.71 3.14
CA GLY A 16 -7.52 -17.67 1.68
C GLY A 16 -8.64 -16.76 1.16
N ALA A 17 -9.28 -15.96 2.03
CA ALA A 17 -10.25 -14.97 1.60
C ALA A 17 -9.57 -13.89 0.75
N LEU A 18 -10.22 -13.50 -0.35
CA LEU A 18 -9.74 -12.43 -1.22
C LEU A 18 -10.46 -11.13 -0.86
N HIS A 19 -9.71 -10.12 -0.49
CA HIS A 19 -10.22 -8.79 -0.19
C HIS A 19 -9.83 -7.82 -1.31
N LEU A 20 -10.78 -7.02 -1.81
CA LEU A 20 -10.52 -6.09 -2.91
C LEU A 20 -10.45 -4.65 -2.40
N HIS A 21 -9.30 -4.02 -2.61
CA HIS A 21 -9.18 -2.56 -2.48
C HIS A 21 -9.46 -1.93 -3.83
N VAL A 22 -10.47 -1.08 -3.91
CA VAL A 22 -10.85 -0.38 -5.14
C VAL A 22 -10.79 1.12 -4.92
N LEU A 23 -9.85 1.76 -5.61
CA LEU A 23 -9.77 3.21 -5.72
C LEU A 23 -10.63 3.61 -6.91
N VAL A 24 -11.47 4.62 -6.73
CA VAL A 24 -12.39 5.11 -7.75
C VAL A 24 -12.16 6.60 -7.94
N TRP A 25 -12.14 7.03 -9.20
CA TRP A 25 -12.09 8.42 -9.60
C TRP A 25 -13.29 8.71 -10.49
N SER A 26 -13.94 9.83 -10.25
CA SER A 26 -15.13 10.26 -10.97
C SER A 26 -15.11 11.77 -11.09
N SER A 27 -15.57 12.30 -12.22
CA SER A 27 -15.75 13.75 -12.41
C SER A 27 -16.85 14.30 -11.50
N ASP A 28 -17.88 13.48 -11.25
CA ASP A 28 -18.98 13.82 -10.36
C ASP A 28 -18.82 13.08 -9.02
N PRO A 29 -19.17 13.71 -7.89
CA PRO A 29 -19.17 13.04 -6.59
C PRO A 29 -20.03 11.78 -6.60
N LEU A 30 -19.46 10.67 -6.14
CA LEU A 30 -20.18 9.41 -5.97
C LEU A 30 -20.80 9.38 -4.57
N SER A 31 -22.12 9.25 -4.51
CA SER A 31 -22.84 8.98 -3.26
C SER A 31 -22.60 7.54 -2.80
N ARG A 32 -22.68 7.32 -1.48
CA ARG A 32 -22.57 5.98 -0.88
C ARG A 32 -23.56 4.99 -1.51
N ASP A 33 -24.80 5.41 -1.76
CA ASP A 33 -25.85 4.55 -2.33
C ASP A 33 -25.57 4.16 -3.79
N GLN A 34 -24.94 5.05 -4.56
CA GLN A 34 -24.47 4.71 -5.91
C GLN A 34 -23.37 3.64 -5.82
N VAL A 35 -22.39 3.82 -4.95
CA VAL A 35 -21.29 2.85 -4.76
C VAL A 35 -21.83 1.52 -4.25
N GLN A 36 -22.77 1.51 -3.31
CA GLN A 36 -23.41 0.30 -2.80
C GLN A 36 -24.14 -0.48 -3.90
N ARG A 37 -24.91 0.21 -4.76
CA ARG A 37 -25.58 -0.42 -5.90
C ARG A 37 -24.60 -1.04 -6.89
N ILE A 38 -23.49 -0.36 -7.18
CA ILE A 38 -22.42 -0.87 -8.04
C ILE A 38 -21.77 -2.10 -7.41
N ALA A 39 -21.47 -2.06 -6.11
CA ALA A 39 -20.85 -3.16 -5.38
C ALA A 39 -21.75 -4.41 -5.37
N LEU A 40 -23.04 -4.25 -5.05
CA LEU A 40 -24.03 -5.34 -5.09
C LEU A 40 -24.16 -5.93 -6.49
N ALA A 41 -24.24 -5.08 -7.52
CA ALA A 41 -24.30 -5.53 -8.92
C ALA A 41 -23.04 -6.29 -9.36
N ALA A 42 -21.89 -5.98 -8.77
CA ALA A 42 -20.63 -6.69 -8.98
C ALA A 42 -20.46 -7.93 -8.09
N GLY A 43 -21.48 -8.31 -7.31
CA GLY A 43 -21.49 -9.51 -6.46
C GLY A 43 -20.81 -9.34 -5.10
N PHE A 44 -20.51 -8.10 -4.67
CA PHE A 44 -20.02 -7.83 -3.32
C PHE A 44 -21.19 -7.81 -2.31
N GLY A 45 -20.88 -8.04 -1.04
CA GLY A 45 -21.84 -8.03 0.05
C GLY A 45 -22.40 -6.64 0.42
N CYS A 46 -23.08 -6.57 1.55
CA CYS A 46 -23.83 -5.39 2.00
C CYS A 46 -22.99 -4.27 2.63
N GLN A 47 -21.69 -4.48 2.87
CA GLN A 47 -20.84 -3.51 3.54
C GLN A 47 -19.90 -2.81 2.57
N VAL A 48 -20.19 -1.55 2.25
CA VAL A 48 -19.28 -0.65 1.52
C VAL A 48 -18.77 0.43 2.46
N GLY A 49 -17.45 0.46 2.63
CA GLY A 49 -16.73 1.61 3.18
C GLY A 49 -16.38 2.57 2.05
N LEU A 50 -16.81 3.82 2.16
CA LEU A 50 -16.46 4.88 1.22
C LEU A 50 -15.68 5.96 1.97
N THR A 51 -14.43 6.17 1.58
CA THR A 51 -13.54 7.16 2.19
C THR A 51 -13.00 8.06 1.09
N LEU A 52 -13.15 9.37 1.26
CA LEU A 52 -12.50 10.34 0.38
C LEU A 52 -11.00 10.36 0.66
N LEU A 53 -10.20 10.33 -0.40
CA LEU A 53 -8.75 10.33 -0.31
C LEU A 53 -8.19 11.63 -0.86
N SER A 54 -7.21 12.20 -0.15
CA SER A 54 -6.35 13.23 -0.71
C SER A 54 -5.42 12.64 -1.79
N PRO A 55 -4.84 13.47 -2.69
CA PRO A 55 -3.90 13.00 -3.70
C PRO A 55 -2.71 12.20 -3.11
N GLN A 56 -2.19 12.62 -1.96
CA GLN A 56 -1.08 11.95 -1.27
C GLN A 56 -1.54 10.60 -0.68
N GLN A 57 -2.72 10.54 -0.08
CA GLN A 57 -3.29 9.30 0.45
C GLN A 57 -3.55 8.29 -0.68
N HIS A 58 -4.09 8.77 -1.81
CA HIS A 58 -4.29 7.99 -3.01
C HIS A 58 -2.98 7.36 -3.53
N ALA A 59 -1.94 8.16 -3.71
CA ALA A 59 -0.63 7.68 -4.17
C ALA A 59 -0.04 6.63 -3.22
N ARG A 60 -0.11 6.88 -1.91
CA ARG A 60 0.33 5.94 -0.88
C ARG A 60 -0.46 4.63 -0.91
N TYR A 61 -1.78 4.70 -1.05
CA TYR A 61 -2.64 3.51 -1.13
C TYR A 61 -2.31 2.66 -2.36
N ALA A 62 -2.27 3.30 -3.53
CA ALA A 62 -1.93 2.62 -4.78
C ALA A 62 -0.56 1.94 -4.68
N ALA A 63 0.45 2.64 -4.17
CA ALA A 63 1.78 2.08 -3.97
C ALA A 63 1.80 0.91 -2.99
N LYS A 64 1.19 1.07 -1.80
CA LYS A 64 1.15 0.06 -0.74
C LYS A 64 0.53 -1.25 -1.24
N TYR A 65 -0.66 -1.19 -1.81
CA TYR A 65 -1.40 -2.40 -2.14
C TYR A 65 -0.89 -3.03 -3.43
N ALA A 66 -0.43 -2.25 -4.42
CA ALA A 66 0.17 -2.81 -5.64
C ALA A 66 1.41 -3.67 -5.34
N THR A 67 2.25 -3.24 -4.40
CA THR A 67 3.43 -4.02 -4.00
C THR A 67 3.03 -5.20 -3.11
N LYS A 68 2.25 -4.96 -2.04
CA LYS A 68 1.83 -6.01 -1.09
C LYS A 68 1.12 -7.18 -1.76
N ALA A 69 0.20 -6.90 -2.70
CA ALA A 69 -0.58 -7.94 -3.39
C ALA A 69 0.27 -8.83 -4.31
N THR A 70 1.42 -8.34 -4.78
CA THR A 70 2.30 -9.13 -5.64
C THR A 70 2.95 -10.27 -4.85
N ASP A 71 3.34 -10.00 -3.61
CA ASP A 71 4.08 -10.96 -2.78
C ASP A 71 3.17 -12.07 -2.22
N GLN A 72 1.91 -11.74 -1.92
CA GLN A 72 0.97 -12.66 -1.27
C GLN A 72 0.27 -13.63 -2.22
N ARG A 73 0.51 -13.53 -3.53
CA ARG A 73 -0.21 -14.35 -4.53
C ARG A 73 0.04 -15.86 -4.33
N GLY A 74 1.20 -16.24 -3.82
CA GLY A 74 1.57 -17.63 -3.53
C GLY A 74 0.95 -18.20 -2.26
N ASP A 75 0.41 -17.35 -1.38
CA ASP A 75 -0.03 -17.74 -0.03
C ASP A 75 -1.40 -18.43 -0.01
N VAL A 76 -2.11 -18.44 -1.15
CA VAL A 76 -3.38 -19.15 -1.31
C VAL A 76 -3.16 -20.38 -2.20
N PRO A 77 -2.92 -21.57 -1.63
CA PRO A 77 -2.94 -22.81 -2.40
C PRO A 77 -4.37 -23.05 -2.88
N TRP A 78 -4.60 -22.92 -4.18
CA TRP A 78 -5.91 -23.20 -4.76
C TRP A 78 -6.03 -24.71 -4.91
N ALA A 79 -6.91 -25.30 -4.11
CA ALA A 79 -7.32 -26.68 -4.31
C ALA A 79 -7.99 -26.77 -5.69
N VAL A 80 -7.37 -27.54 -6.58
CA VAL A 80 -7.90 -27.79 -7.92
C VAL A 80 -7.99 -29.28 -8.15
N ASP A 81 -9.00 -29.66 -8.91
CA ASP A 81 -9.10 -30.99 -9.44
C ASP A 81 -8.17 -31.09 -10.66
N VAL A 82 -7.20 -31.99 -10.58
CA VAL A 82 -6.24 -32.27 -11.63
C VAL A 82 -6.69 -33.55 -12.32
N VAL A 83 -7.11 -33.41 -13.57
CA VAL A 83 -7.51 -34.54 -14.42
C VAL A 83 -6.28 -35.11 -15.10
N ASN A 84 -5.97 -36.38 -14.85
CA ASN A 84 -4.99 -37.12 -15.63
C ASN A 84 -5.59 -37.40 -17.01
N THR A 85 -5.14 -36.70 -18.05
CA THR A 85 -5.71 -36.79 -19.40
C THR A 85 -5.51 -38.16 -20.06
N ARG A 86 -4.59 -38.99 -19.55
CA ARG A 86 -4.33 -40.34 -20.06
C ARG A 86 -5.21 -41.40 -19.40
N THR A 87 -5.49 -41.27 -18.09
CA THR A 87 -6.26 -42.28 -17.32
C THR A 87 -7.69 -41.85 -17.01
N GLY A 88 -8.01 -40.55 -17.13
CA GLY A 88 -9.29 -39.98 -16.73
C GLY A 88 -9.45 -39.78 -15.21
N GLU A 89 -8.47 -40.18 -14.41
CA GLU A 89 -8.53 -40.05 -12.96
C GLU A 89 -8.43 -38.58 -12.52
N VAL A 90 -9.29 -38.22 -11.56
CA VAL A 90 -9.29 -36.90 -10.94
C VAL A 90 -8.60 -36.99 -9.60
N SER A 91 -7.54 -36.22 -9.41
CA SER A 91 -6.84 -36.10 -8.12
C SER A 91 -6.88 -34.67 -7.60
N ARG A 92 -6.83 -34.51 -6.27
CA ARG A 92 -6.82 -33.19 -5.65
C ARG A 92 -5.39 -32.66 -5.61
N GLY A 93 -5.15 -31.55 -6.29
CA GLY A 93 -3.86 -30.88 -6.34
C GLY A 93 -3.90 -29.45 -5.82
N SER A 94 -2.75 -28.79 -5.85
CA SER A 94 -2.62 -27.35 -5.64
C SER A 94 -2.15 -26.71 -6.93
N ALA A 95 -2.77 -25.60 -7.34
CA ALA A 95 -2.34 -24.80 -8.47
C ALA A 95 -2.00 -23.36 -8.06
N PRO A 96 -1.10 -22.69 -8.80
CA PRO A 96 -0.85 -21.28 -8.63
C PRO A 96 -2.13 -20.45 -8.83
N ALA A 97 -2.28 -19.41 -8.02
CA ALA A 97 -3.39 -18.48 -8.14
C ALA A 97 -3.50 -17.88 -9.55
N ARG A 98 -4.68 -18.01 -10.19
CA ARG A 98 -4.92 -17.53 -11.57
C ARG A 98 -5.46 -16.11 -11.66
N TYR A 99 -5.78 -15.47 -10.53
CA TYR A 99 -6.28 -14.10 -10.52
C TYR A 99 -5.17 -13.07 -10.81
N ARG A 100 -5.56 -11.92 -11.36
CA ARG A 100 -4.68 -10.75 -11.46
C ARG A 100 -4.63 -10.05 -10.12
N THR A 101 -3.43 -9.82 -9.59
CA THR A 101 -3.22 -9.15 -8.29
C THR A 101 -3.67 -7.69 -8.31
N TRP A 102 -3.70 -7.06 -9.49
CA TRP A 102 -4.25 -5.73 -9.70
C TRP A 102 -4.76 -5.55 -11.13
N SER A 103 -5.62 -4.56 -11.33
CA SER A 103 -6.00 -4.06 -12.65
C SER A 103 -6.55 -2.65 -12.56
N SER A 104 -6.45 -1.86 -13.63
CA SER A 104 -6.98 -0.51 -13.68
C SER A 104 -7.76 -0.26 -14.96
N SER A 105 -8.59 0.78 -14.95
CA SER A 105 -9.12 1.38 -16.17
C SER A 105 -7.99 1.96 -17.01
N ARG A 106 -8.23 2.09 -18.33
CA ARG A 106 -7.21 2.60 -19.27
C ARG A 106 -6.87 4.06 -19.00
N GLN A 107 -7.80 4.86 -18.50
CA GLN A 107 -7.63 6.30 -18.28
C GLN A 107 -7.27 6.64 -16.83
N TRP A 108 -6.97 5.64 -15.97
CA TRP A 108 -6.57 5.87 -14.57
C TRP A 108 -5.28 6.71 -14.43
N GLY A 109 -4.45 6.78 -15.47
CA GLY A 109 -3.26 7.61 -15.53
C GLY A 109 -2.03 6.98 -14.87
N LEU A 110 -2.12 6.57 -13.60
CA LEU A 110 -1.00 6.00 -12.84
C LEU A 110 -0.86 4.49 -13.08
N THR A 111 0.21 4.05 -13.74
CA THR A 111 0.48 2.61 -13.89
C THR A 111 1.33 2.07 -12.75
N VAL A 112 1.21 0.77 -12.44
CA VAL A 112 2.10 0.10 -11.47
C VAL A 112 3.56 0.13 -11.93
N ARG A 113 3.80 0.20 -13.25
CA ARG A 113 5.13 0.42 -13.81
C ARG A 113 5.70 1.75 -13.33
N ASP A 114 4.91 2.82 -13.37
CA ASP A 114 5.33 4.16 -12.93
C ASP A 114 5.58 4.18 -11.43
N VAL A 115 4.71 3.54 -10.64
CA VAL A 115 4.89 3.38 -9.19
C VAL A 115 6.20 2.65 -8.88
N ARG A 116 6.50 1.54 -9.58
CA ARG A 116 7.76 0.80 -9.41
C ARG A 116 8.97 1.63 -9.82
N ALA A 117 8.87 2.42 -10.90
CA ALA A 117 9.94 3.31 -11.33
C ALA A 117 10.21 4.40 -10.28
N ALA A 118 9.16 5.04 -9.75
CA ALA A 118 9.27 6.05 -8.70
C ALA A 118 9.89 5.47 -7.41
N ASN A 119 9.47 4.28 -6.99
CA ASN A 119 10.05 3.60 -5.83
C ASN A 119 11.55 3.32 -6.01
N ARG A 120 11.98 2.85 -7.19
CA ARG A 120 13.40 2.63 -7.47
C ARG A 120 14.20 3.93 -7.44
N ALA A 121 13.68 5.01 -8.02
CA ALA A 121 14.32 6.32 -7.97
C ALA A 121 14.46 6.84 -6.52
N ALA A 122 13.42 6.68 -5.69
CA ALA A 122 13.44 7.06 -4.29
C ALA A 122 14.46 6.25 -3.46
N MET A 123 14.59 4.95 -3.75
CA MET A 123 15.61 4.10 -3.12
C MET A 123 17.02 4.54 -3.47
N GLU A 124 17.29 4.85 -4.75
CA GLU A 124 18.61 5.30 -5.17
C GLU A 124 18.96 6.67 -4.59
N ASN A 125 18.02 7.62 -4.58
CA ASN A 125 18.22 8.92 -3.94
C ASN A 125 18.55 8.76 -2.44
N THR A 126 17.82 7.89 -1.74
CA THR A 126 18.09 7.58 -0.32
C THR A 126 19.48 6.98 -0.12
N ARG A 127 19.93 6.10 -1.03
CA ARG A 127 21.27 5.50 -1.01
C ARG A 127 22.34 6.57 -1.17
N LEU A 128 22.17 7.48 -2.13
CA LEU A 128 23.09 8.59 -2.38
C LEU A 128 23.15 9.56 -1.20
N THR A 129 22.00 9.96 -0.64
CA THR A 129 21.96 10.84 0.55
C THR A 129 22.63 10.20 1.75
N ARG A 130 22.42 8.89 1.98
CA ARG A 130 23.09 8.17 3.07
C ARG A 130 24.60 8.09 2.87
N ALA A 131 25.06 7.82 1.65
CA ALA A 131 26.49 7.80 1.33
C ALA A 131 27.14 9.18 1.53
N ALA A 132 26.47 10.26 1.11
CA ALA A 132 26.93 11.63 1.32
C ALA A 132 26.98 12.03 2.81
N GLY A 133 25.97 11.64 3.60
CA GLY A 133 25.96 11.85 5.04
C GLY A 133 27.07 11.08 5.78
N ALA A 134 27.36 9.85 5.38
CA ALA A 134 28.48 9.08 5.91
C ALA A 134 29.83 9.74 5.60
N ALA A 135 30.04 10.21 4.36
CA ALA A 135 31.27 10.93 3.97
C ALA A 135 31.43 12.26 4.73
N SER A 136 30.33 12.94 5.06
CA SER A 136 30.35 14.21 5.81
C SER A 136 30.62 14.02 7.31
N THR A 137 30.35 12.84 7.88
CA THR A 137 30.53 12.57 9.32
C THR A 137 32.00 12.28 9.66
N ASP A 138 32.76 11.71 8.73
CA ASP A 138 34.21 11.46 8.88
C ASP A 138 35.07 12.73 8.83
N GLN A 139 34.50 13.90 8.53
CA GLN A 139 35.24 15.17 8.43
C GLN A 139 35.25 16.00 9.73
N LEU A 140 34.57 15.56 10.78
CA LEU A 140 34.55 16.23 12.09
C LEU A 140 35.40 15.46 13.11
N ALA A 141 36.72 15.42 12.89
CA ALA A 141 37.64 15.19 13.99
C ALA A 141 37.74 16.49 14.83
N PRO A 142 37.61 16.43 16.17
CA PRO A 142 37.54 17.62 17.00
C PRO A 142 38.90 18.31 17.09
N SER A 143 38.99 19.55 16.60
CA SER A 143 40.05 20.46 17.02
C SER A 143 39.77 20.86 18.47
N ALA A 144 40.48 20.21 19.40
CA ALA A 144 40.50 20.58 20.79
C ALA A 144 41.18 21.94 20.96
N ALA A 145 40.40 23.02 20.88
CA ALA A 145 40.78 24.31 21.43
C ALA A 145 39.88 24.58 22.64
N ALA A 146 40.43 24.28 23.81
CA ALA A 146 39.84 24.63 25.10
C ALA A 146 39.72 26.15 25.22
N PHE A 147 38.50 26.64 25.34
CA PHE A 147 38.22 27.95 25.93
C PHE A 147 37.06 27.79 26.90
N GLY A 148 37.37 27.88 28.19
CA GLY A 148 36.38 27.80 29.25
C GLY A 148 35.47 29.00 29.28
N SER A 149 34.25 28.81 29.79
CA SER A 149 33.61 29.77 30.68
C SER A 149 32.33 29.21 31.29
N ALA A 150 32.31 29.26 32.63
CA ALA A 150 31.21 29.56 33.54
C ALA A 150 29.77 29.07 33.26
N LEU A 151 29.28 28.26 34.21
CA LEU A 151 28.03 28.37 34.96
C LEU A 151 26.90 29.22 34.35
N SER A 152 25.70 28.62 34.23
CA SER A 152 24.49 29.07 34.95
C SER A 152 23.33 28.09 34.80
N ALA A 153 22.65 27.88 35.93
CA ALA A 153 21.42 27.12 36.09
C ALA A 153 20.24 27.74 35.31
N GLY A 154 19.28 26.90 34.92
CA GLY A 154 18.07 27.33 34.21
C GLY A 154 17.09 26.18 34.03
N GLU A 155 16.47 25.79 35.13
CA GLU A 155 15.33 24.88 35.22
C GLU A 155 14.13 25.45 34.45
N ALA A 156 13.57 24.70 33.49
CA ALA A 156 12.31 25.06 32.85
C ALA A 156 11.53 23.83 32.37
N SER A 157 10.51 23.51 33.17
CA SER A 157 9.13 23.19 32.78
C SER A 157 8.88 22.01 31.82
N ARG A 158 8.29 20.96 32.40
CA ARG A 158 7.53 19.91 31.69
C ARG A 158 6.33 20.55 30.98
N GLY A 159 6.39 20.60 29.65
CA GLY A 159 5.25 20.90 28.79
C GLY A 159 4.54 19.60 28.36
N ASP A 160 3.24 19.58 28.58
CA ASP A 160 2.29 18.51 28.27
C ASP A 160 2.37 17.99 26.82
N VAL A 161 2.31 16.65 26.70
CA VAL A 161 2.12 15.94 25.44
C VAL A 161 0.64 15.57 25.33
N PRO A 162 -0.15 16.09 24.37
CA PRO A 162 -1.46 15.52 24.09
C PRO A 162 -1.30 14.20 23.35
N ALA A 163 -1.95 13.18 23.91
CA ALA A 163 -1.95 11.79 23.48
C ALA A 163 -2.35 11.62 22.00
N ALA A 164 -1.56 10.80 21.29
CA ALA A 164 -1.91 10.28 19.99
C ALA A 164 -3.14 9.36 20.11
N VAL A 165 -4.18 9.67 19.35
CA VAL A 165 -5.34 8.79 19.17
C VAL A 165 -4.91 7.58 18.36
N GLU A 166 -4.89 6.42 19.00
CA GLU A 166 -4.81 5.10 18.36
C GLU A 166 -5.96 4.93 17.37
N SER A 167 -5.64 4.84 16.08
CA SER A 167 -6.58 4.34 15.07
C SER A 167 -6.40 2.83 14.96
N ALA A 168 -7.17 2.09 15.76
CA ALA A 168 -7.39 0.68 15.59
C ALA A 168 -8.24 0.45 14.33
N TRP A 169 -7.71 -0.30 13.37
CA TRP A 169 -8.50 -0.95 12.33
C TRP A 169 -8.34 -2.45 12.50
N GLY A 170 -9.40 -3.07 13.04
CA GLY A 170 -9.62 -4.52 13.00
C GLY A 170 -10.31 -4.95 11.72
#